data_AF-A0A2N1U7L5-F1
#
_entry.id   AF-A0A2N1U7L5-F1
#
_cell.length_a   1.000
_cell.length_b   1.000
_cell.length_c   1.000
_cell.angle_alpha   90.00
_cell.angle_beta   90.00
_cell.angle_gamma   90.00
#
_symmetry.space_group_name_H-M   'P 1'
#
loop_
_entity.id
_entity.type
_entity.pdbx_description
1 polymer ?
#
loop_
_entity_poly.entity_id
_entity_poly.type
_entity_poly.pdbx_seq_one_letter_code
_entity_poly.pdbx_strand_id
1 'polypeptide(L)'
;MKSLRHKGFTLVEILVVLSLVGVLALPFTNMFVFGVRGSHDNAEHILAYNLAREKIEEMKSLPFEQVKSDYENFRDVYQDRHGFDEAYYNDSSFDQYFSDVFTEESLKDSEQKMTWTRLKIAYPKAYLRNLPMYPPDYLNYRRVVKVERITESAMPSKMKKVTVLVYDREGKKIAELATLIGQHK
;
A
#
# COMPACT_ATOMS: atom_id res chain seq x y z
N MET A 1 71.74 -4.43 -5.33
CA MET A 1 70.69 -3.43 -5.11
C MET A 1 70.05 -3.12 -6.46
N LYS A 2 68.84 -3.64 -6.74
CA LYS A 2 68.17 -3.47 -8.04
C LYS A 2 67.51 -2.09 -8.06
N SER A 3 68.02 -1.18 -8.90
CA SER A 3 67.46 0.16 -9.11
C SER A 3 66.05 0.03 -9.68
N LEU A 4 65.05 0.49 -8.91
CA LEU A 4 63.68 0.70 -9.37
C LEU A 4 63.69 1.91 -10.32
N ARG A 5 63.68 1.66 -11.64
CA ARG A 5 63.41 2.69 -12.63
C ARG A 5 61.98 3.19 -12.45
N HIS A 6 61.80 4.41 -11.97
CA HIS A 6 60.53 5.12 -12.06
C HIS A 6 60.27 5.47 -13.53
N LYS A 7 59.47 4.65 -14.21
CA LYS A 7 58.92 4.99 -15.53
C LYS A 7 57.73 5.93 -15.29
N GLY A 8 57.82 7.17 -15.79
CA GLY A 8 56.69 8.09 -15.81
C GLY A 8 55.64 7.63 -16.84
N PHE A 9 54.38 7.93 -16.57
CA PHE A 9 53.28 7.68 -17.51
C PHE A 9 53.30 8.71 -18.63
N THR A 10 53.05 8.27 -19.86
CA THR A 10 52.83 9.18 -20.99
C THR A 10 51.42 9.77 -20.91
N LEU A 11 51.24 11.00 -21.42
CA LEU A 11 49.92 11.64 -21.50
C LEU A 11 48.90 10.78 -22.25
N VAL A 12 49.36 10.08 -23.30
CA VAL A 12 48.52 9.19 -24.12
C VAL A 12 48.04 7.99 -23.31
N GLU A 13 48.89 7.37 -22.50
CA GLU A 13 48.47 6.25 -21.62
C GLU A 13 47.42 6.70 -20.60
N ILE A 14 47.58 7.90 -20.02
CA ILE A 14 46.59 8.46 -19.09
C ILE A 14 45.25 8.69 -19.81
N LEU A 15 45.26 9.26 -21.01
CA LEU A 15 44.05 9.49 -21.79
C LEU A 15 43.35 8.19 -22.19
N VAL A 16 44.10 7.15 -22.55
CA VAL A 16 43.56 5.83 -22.90
C VAL A 16 42.95 5.15 -21.67
N VAL A 17 43.60 5.23 -20.49
CA VAL A 17 43.04 4.67 -19.25
C VAL A 17 41.77 5.42 -18.85
N LEU A 18 41.76 6.76 -18.91
CA LEU A 18 40.59 7.55 -18.57
C LEU A 18 39.41 7.27 -19.52
N SER A 19 39.67 7.10 -20.82
CA SER A 19 38.62 6.77 -21.79
C SER A 19 38.07 5.37 -21.56
N LEU A 20 38.93 4.37 -21.29
CA LEU A 20 38.51 3.02 -20.94
C LEU A 20 37.69 2.98 -19.65
N VAL A 21 38.11 3.69 -18.61
CA VAL A 21 37.35 3.80 -17.34
C VAL A 21 35.99 4.46 -17.58
N GLY A 22 35.93 5.52 -18.39
CA GLY A 22 34.67 6.18 -18.73
C GLY A 22 33.68 5.25 -19.44
N VAL A 23 34.14 4.47 -20.42
CA VAL A 23 33.31 3.49 -21.13
C VAL A 23 32.85 2.37 -20.18
N LEU A 24 33.75 1.88 -19.32
CA LEU A 24 33.43 0.83 -18.35
C LEU A 24 32.48 1.30 -17.25
N ALA A 25 32.47 2.58 -16.87
CA ALA A 25 31.60 3.11 -15.84
C ALA A 25 30.10 3.10 -16.25
N LEU A 26 29.79 3.20 -17.54
CA LEU A 26 28.40 3.27 -18.04
C LEU A 26 27.51 2.08 -17.62
N PRO A 27 27.89 0.81 -17.84
CA PRO A 27 27.08 -0.33 -17.40
C PRO A 27 26.92 -0.38 -15.86
N PHE A 28 27.94 0.02 -15.09
CA PHE A 28 27.85 0.05 -13.62
C PHE A 28 26.85 1.09 -13.14
N THR A 29 26.82 2.28 -13.76
CA THR A 29 25.83 3.31 -13.42
C THR A 29 24.40 2.81 -13.68
N ASN A 30 24.16 2.14 -14.81
CA ASN A 30 22.84 1.58 -15.12
C ASN A 30 22.43 0.49 -14.11
N MET A 31 23.36 -0.42 -13.77
CA MET A 31 23.12 -1.46 -12.78
C MET A 31 22.86 -0.86 -11.39
N PHE A 32 23.58 0.19 -11.01
CA PHE A 32 23.39 0.88 -9.74
C PHE A 32 22.02 1.55 -9.65
N VAL A 33 21.60 2.28 -10.70
CA VAL A 33 20.27 2.89 -10.77
C VAL A 33 19.17 1.84 -10.69
N PHE A 34 19.33 0.72 -11.40
CA PHE A 34 18.40 -0.40 -11.33
C PHE A 34 18.33 -1.01 -9.93
N GLY A 35 19.48 -1.23 -9.27
CA GLY A 35 19.54 -1.77 -7.92
C GLY A 35 18.88 -0.86 -6.88
N VAL A 36 19.13 0.44 -6.95
CA VAL A 36 18.53 1.42 -6.05
C VAL A 36 17.01 1.48 -6.24
N ARG A 37 16.54 1.56 -7.49
CA ARG A 37 15.10 1.56 -7.79
C ARG A 37 14.42 0.27 -7.34
N GLY A 38 14.99 -0.89 -7.68
CA GLY A 38 14.46 -2.17 -7.26
C GLY A 38 14.42 -2.35 -5.74
N SER A 39 15.40 -1.80 -5.02
CA SER A 39 15.38 -1.80 -3.55
C SER A 39 14.25 -0.93 -2.98
N HIS A 40 13.97 0.21 -3.60
CA HIS A 40 12.87 1.09 -3.20
C HIS A 40 11.51 0.42 -3.46
N ASP A 41 11.30 -0.08 -4.68
CA ASP A 41 10.07 -0.78 -5.06
C ASP A 41 9.80 -1.99 -4.15
N ASN A 42 10.84 -2.74 -3.80
CA ASN A 42 10.71 -3.87 -2.87
C ASN A 42 10.33 -3.42 -1.45
N ALA A 43 10.87 -2.29 -0.96
CA ALA A 43 10.47 -1.73 0.32
C ALA A 43 8.99 -1.32 0.31
N GLU A 44 8.51 -0.71 -0.77
CA GLU A 44 7.10 -0.35 -0.92
C GLU A 44 6.18 -1.58 -0.90
N HIS A 45 6.55 -2.64 -1.61
CA HIS A 45 5.80 -3.90 -1.57
C HIS A 45 5.73 -4.49 -0.16
N ILE A 46 6.83 -4.48 0.60
CA ILE A 46 6.84 -4.97 1.99
C ILE A 46 5.85 -4.19 2.86
N LEU A 47 5.85 -2.86 2.76
CA LEU A 47 4.92 -2.01 3.52
C LEU A 47 3.46 -2.30 3.14
N ALA A 48 3.18 -2.44 1.84
CA ALA A 48 1.85 -2.76 1.34
C ALA A 48 1.34 -4.13 1.82
N TYR A 49 2.18 -5.17 1.78
CA TYR A 49 1.81 -6.49 2.29
C TYR A 49 1.63 -6.49 3.81
N ASN A 50 2.40 -5.68 4.55
CA ASN A 50 2.21 -5.52 5.99
C ASN A 50 0.86 -4.85 6.29
N LEU A 51 0.47 -3.79 5.56
CA LEU A 51 -0.87 -3.20 5.66
C LEU A 51 -1.97 -4.22 5.37
N ALA A 52 -1.81 -5.01 4.32
CA ALA A 52 -2.79 -6.02 3.93
C ALA A 52 -2.92 -7.10 5.02
N ARG A 53 -1.80 -7.61 5.53
CA ARG A 53 -1.75 -8.62 6.58
C ARG A 53 -2.35 -8.11 7.89
N GLU A 54 -1.99 -6.90 8.32
CA GLU A 54 -2.54 -6.31 9.55
C GLU A 54 -4.06 -6.24 9.48
N LYS A 55 -4.61 -5.80 8.34
CA LYS A 55 -6.06 -5.74 8.14
C LYS A 55 -6.70 -7.12 8.11
N ILE A 56 -6.07 -8.11 7.49
CA ILE A 56 -6.56 -9.50 7.53
C ILE A 56 -6.68 -10.00 8.97
N GLU A 57 -5.68 -9.74 9.82
CA GLU A 57 -5.73 -10.14 11.24
C GLU A 57 -6.79 -9.36 12.03
N GLU A 58 -6.99 -8.08 11.75
CA GLU A 58 -8.14 -7.33 12.28
C GLU A 58 -9.46 -8.01 11.87
N MET A 59 -9.66 -8.30 10.58
CA MET A 59 -10.89 -8.92 10.07
C MET A 59 -11.15 -10.30 10.70
N LYS A 60 -10.10 -11.09 10.93
CA LYS A 60 -10.19 -12.41 11.60
C LYS A 60 -10.60 -12.31 13.06
N SER A 61 -10.30 -11.19 13.72
CA SER A 61 -10.66 -10.98 15.13
C SER A 61 -12.13 -10.62 15.34
N LEU A 62 -12.85 -10.26 14.26
CA LEU A 62 -14.24 -9.82 14.34
C LEU A 62 -15.22 -11.00 14.47
N PRO A 63 -16.34 -10.81 15.19
CA PRO A 63 -17.47 -11.71 15.08
C PRO A 63 -17.92 -11.87 13.62
N PHE A 64 -18.27 -13.09 13.21
CA PHE A 64 -18.61 -13.41 11.81
C PHE A 64 -19.63 -12.43 11.19
N GLU A 65 -20.62 -11.97 11.97
CA GLU A 65 -21.65 -11.03 11.48
C GLU A 65 -21.15 -9.60 11.23
N GLN A 66 -20.04 -9.21 11.87
CA GLN A 66 -19.41 -7.90 11.69
C GLN A 66 -18.39 -7.88 10.54
N VAL A 67 -17.98 -9.05 10.03
CA VAL A 67 -17.14 -9.17 8.83
C VAL A 67 -17.94 -8.69 7.61
N LYS A 68 -17.74 -7.43 7.22
CA LYS A 68 -18.37 -6.73 6.11
C LYS A 68 -17.32 -5.93 5.32
N SER A 69 -17.62 -5.56 4.09
CA SER A 69 -16.73 -4.71 3.29
C SER A 69 -16.61 -3.30 3.88
N ASP A 70 -15.55 -2.59 3.49
CA ASP A 70 -15.41 -1.17 3.85
C ASP A 70 -16.54 -0.33 3.27
N TYR A 71 -17.01 -0.66 2.05
CA TYR A 71 -18.15 0.02 1.45
C TYR A 71 -19.41 -0.12 2.30
N GLU A 72 -19.73 -1.33 2.74
CA GLU A 72 -20.88 -1.59 3.63
C GLU A 72 -20.77 -0.85 4.96
N ASN A 73 -19.56 -0.72 5.51
CA ASN A 73 -19.34 -0.11 6.82
C ASN A 73 -19.22 1.42 6.77
N PHE A 74 -18.71 1.98 5.67
CA PHE A 74 -18.18 3.35 5.65
C PHE A 74 -18.61 4.21 4.47
N ARG A 75 -19.46 3.75 3.54
CA ARG A 75 -19.96 4.62 2.46
C ARG A 75 -20.56 5.93 2.98
N ASP A 76 -21.21 5.90 4.15
CA ASP A 76 -21.84 7.06 4.78
C ASP A 76 -20.83 8.16 5.17
N VAL A 77 -19.54 7.85 5.24
CA VAL A 77 -18.47 8.85 5.40
C VAL A 77 -18.47 9.85 4.24
N TYR A 78 -18.95 9.43 3.06
CA TYR A 78 -19.09 10.26 1.87
C TYR A 78 -20.46 10.89 1.68
N GLN A 79 -21.42 10.61 2.57
CA GLN A 79 -22.75 11.20 2.49
C GLN A 79 -22.68 12.73 2.59
N ASP A 80 -23.44 13.41 1.73
CA ASP A 80 -23.56 14.87 1.66
C ASP A 80 -22.22 15.60 1.43
N ARG A 81 -21.25 14.94 0.78
CA ARG A 81 -19.95 15.55 0.40
C ARG A 81 -19.92 15.84 -1.09
N HIS A 82 -19.83 17.13 -1.41
CA HIS A 82 -19.68 17.58 -2.80
C HIS A 82 -18.47 16.92 -3.47
N GLY A 83 -18.70 16.28 -4.62
CA GLY A 83 -17.66 15.57 -5.38
C GLY A 83 -17.43 14.10 -4.96
N PHE A 84 -18.17 13.60 -3.97
CA PHE A 84 -18.08 12.19 -3.52
C PHE A 84 -19.43 11.46 -3.60
N ASP A 85 -20.44 12.04 -4.26
CA ASP A 85 -21.77 11.44 -4.36
C ASP A 85 -21.71 10.03 -4.95
N GLU A 86 -20.87 9.82 -5.96
CA GLU A 86 -20.69 8.49 -6.56
C GLU A 86 -20.09 7.47 -5.57
N ALA A 87 -19.17 7.89 -4.71
CA ALA A 87 -18.57 7.02 -3.70
C ALA A 87 -19.59 6.54 -2.65
N TYR A 88 -20.68 7.27 -2.46
CA TYR A 88 -21.77 6.85 -1.60
C TYR A 88 -22.64 5.76 -2.27
N TYR A 89 -22.94 5.90 -3.56
CA TYR A 89 -23.85 5.00 -4.28
C TYR A 89 -23.18 3.81 -4.98
N ASN A 90 -21.85 3.86 -5.20
CA ASN A 90 -21.12 2.89 -6.01
C ASN A 90 -19.86 2.38 -5.30
N ASP A 91 -19.79 1.07 -5.07
CA ASP A 91 -18.63 0.37 -4.49
C ASP A 91 -17.33 0.61 -5.29
N SER A 92 -17.41 0.60 -6.63
CA SER A 92 -16.23 0.82 -7.47
C SER A 92 -15.73 2.26 -7.44
N SER A 93 -16.62 3.24 -7.25
CA SER A 93 -16.22 4.64 -7.05
C SER A 93 -15.70 4.84 -5.63
N PHE A 94 -16.32 4.22 -4.62
CA PHE A 94 -15.84 4.22 -3.24
C PHE A 94 -14.39 3.73 -3.14
N ASP A 95 -14.10 2.63 -3.82
CA ASP A 95 -12.77 2.04 -3.93
C ASP A 95 -11.70 2.98 -4.48
N GLN A 96 -12.04 4.12 -5.08
CA GLN A 96 -11.04 5.08 -5.60
C GLN A 96 -10.63 6.10 -4.53
N TYR A 97 -11.52 6.41 -3.59
CA TYR A 97 -11.34 7.46 -2.60
C TYR A 97 -11.06 6.94 -1.19
N PHE A 98 -11.60 5.77 -0.85
CA PHE A 98 -11.57 5.27 0.53
C PHE A 98 -10.18 4.80 0.95
N SER A 99 -9.74 5.31 2.10
CA SER A 99 -8.59 4.82 2.87
C SER A 99 -8.95 4.78 4.34
N ASP A 100 -8.43 3.78 5.04
CA ASP A 100 -8.29 3.80 6.50
C ASP A 100 -6.83 4.00 6.96
N VAL A 101 -5.93 4.27 6.01
CA VAL A 101 -4.51 4.53 6.24
C VAL A 101 -4.28 6.03 6.23
N PHE A 102 -4.05 6.61 7.41
CA PHE A 102 -3.82 8.04 7.59
C PHE A 102 -2.53 8.29 8.36
N THR A 103 -1.78 9.28 7.90
CA THR A 103 -0.56 9.81 8.53
C THR A 103 -0.79 11.26 8.97
N GLU A 104 0.05 11.79 9.87
CA GLU A 104 -0.02 13.21 10.25
C GLU A 104 0.07 14.15 9.03
N GLU A 105 0.89 13.80 8.04
CA GLU A 105 1.04 14.56 6.80
C GLU A 105 -0.25 14.54 5.97
N SER A 106 -0.89 13.37 5.83
CA SER A 106 -2.14 13.23 5.08
C SER A 106 -3.29 14.06 5.67
N LEU A 107 -3.30 14.28 6.99
CA LEU A 107 -4.34 15.06 7.67
C LEU A 107 -4.20 16.58 7.51
N LYS A 108 -3.15 17.05 6.82
CA LYS A 108 -3.06 18.45 6.39
C LYS A 108 -4.02 18.74 5.23
N ASP A 109 -4.36 17.72 4.43
CA ASP A 109 -5.39 17.81 3.41
C ASP A 109 -6.78 17.86 4.06
N SER A 110 -7.61 18.83 3.65
CA SER A 110 -8.93 19.06 4.26
C SER A 110 -9.90 17.91 4.02
N GLU A 111 -9.85 17.30 2.83
CA GLU A 111 -10.73 16.19 2.47
C GLU A 111 -10.37 14.93 3.27
N GLN A 112 -9.09 14.62 3.41
CA GLN A 112 -8.61 13.51 4.22
C GLN A 112 -8.89 13.73 5.70
N LYS A 113 -8.72 14.96 6.21
CA LYS A 113 -9.06 15.30 7.59
C LYS A 113 -10.56 15.12 7.89
N MET A 114 -11.41 15.48 6.94
CA MET A 114 -12.86 15.26 7.07
C MET A 114 -13.20 13.77 7.06
N THR A 115 -12.64 13.00 6.13
CA THR A 115 -12.77 11.53 6.08
C THR A 115 -12.35 10.91 7.41
N TRP A 116 -11.15 11.24 7.90
CA TRP A 116 -10.61 10.79 9.18
C TRP A 116 -11.56 11.07 10.35
N THR A 117 -12.09 12.29 10.43
CA THR A 117 -12.97 12.70 11.53
C THR A 117 -14.24 11.88 11.58
N ARG A 118 -14.88 11.65 10.42
CA ARG A 118 -16.08 10.82 10.30
C ARG A 118 -15.76 9.35 10.55
N LEU A 119 -14.66 8.86 10.00
CA LEU A 119 -14.22 7.47 10.14
C LEU A 119 -13.88 7.16 11.61
N LYS A 120 -13.28 8.07 12.36
CA LYS A 120 -12.98 7.90 13.79
C LYS A 120 -14.23 7.59 14.64
N ILE A 121 -15.41 8.01 14.20
CA ILE A 121 -16.69 7.73 14.86
C ILE A 121 -17.26 6.37 14.42
N ALA A 122 -17.14 6.03 13.13
CA ALA A 122 -17.69 4.80 12.57
C ALA A 122 -16.81 3.56 12.81
N TYR A 123 -15.49 3.73 12.78
CA TYR A 123 -14.50 2.66 12.82
C TYR A 123 -14.61 1.76 14.06
N PRO A 124 -14.79 2.29 15.30
CA PRO A 124 -14.98 1.44 16.48
C PRO A 124 -16.25 0.59 16.43
N LYS A 125 -17.28 1.02 15.70
CA LYS A 125 -18.53 0.26 15.55
C LYS A 125 -18.37 -0.90 14.57
N ALA A 126 -17.58 -0.71 13.52
CA ALA A 126 -17.33 -1.72 12.49
C ALA A 126 -16.26 -2.73 12.92
N TYR A 127 -15.20 -2.26 13.58
CA TYR A 127 -13.99 -3.04 13.82
C TYR A 127 -13.64 -3.26 15.29
N LEU A 128 -14.47 -2.80 16.23
CA LEU A 128 -14.27 -2.96 17.67
C LEU A 128 -12.92 -2.43 18.18
N ARG A 129 -12.27 -1.54 17.42
CA ARG A 129 -11.00 -0.89 17.77
C ARG A 129 -10.98 0.56 17.30
N ASN A 130 -10.05 1.35 17.83
CA ASN A 130 -9.87 2.72 17.39
C ASN A 130 -9.15 2.76 16.04
N LEU A 131 -9.47 3.77 15.22
CA LEU A 131 -8.79 4.02 13.96
C LEU A 131 -7.30 4.34 14.22
N PRO A 132 -6.35 3.54 13.70
CA PRO A 132 -4.93 3.76 13.93
C PRO A 132 -4.39 4.93 13.10
N MET A 133 -3.28 5.52 13.57
CA MET A 133 -2.49 6.50 12.83
C MET A 133 -1.17 5.85 12.40
N TYR A 134 -0.79 6.03 11.15
CA TYR A 134 0.36 5.37 10.54
C TYR A 134 1.58 6.30 10.46
N PRO A 135 2.80 5.72 10.48
CA PRO A 135 4.02 6.46 10.21
C PRO A 135 4.03 7.14 8.82
N PRO A 136 4.88 8.17 8.61
CA PRO A 136 4.98 8.91 7.35
C PRO A 136 5.25 8.03 6.12
N ASP A 137 5.96 6.91 6.28
CA ASP A 137 6.28 5.97 5.21
C ASP A 137 5.02 5.40 4.53
N TYR A 138 3.86 5.48 5.18
CA TYR A 138 2.59 4.99 4.67
C TYR A 138 1.75 6.04 3.94
N LEU A 139 2.24 7.28 3.80
CA LEU A 139 1.51 8.41 3.23
C LEU A 139 0.88 8.13 1.86
N ASN A 140 1.57 7.34 1.04
CA ASN A 140 1.19 7.07 -0.34
C ASN A 140 0.33 5.81 -0.51
N TYR A 141 -0.07 5.16 0.59
CA TYR A 141 -0.86 3.94 0.51
C TYR A 141 -2.31 4.18 0.87
N ARG A 142 -3.15 3.42 0.19
CA ARG A 142 -4.57 3.34 0.46
C ARG A 142 -4.97 1.88 0.54
N ARG A 143 -5.85 1.56 1.48
CA ARG A 143 -6.31 0.19 1.70
C ARG A 143 -7.82 0.11 1.66
N VAL A 144 -8.31 -0.97 1.06
CA VAL A 144 -9.74 -1.30 1.01
C VAL A 144 -9.96 -2.78 1.28
N VAL A 145 -11.00 -3.09 2.03
CA VAL A 145 -11.48 -4.44 2.31
C VAL A 145 -12.75 -4.74 1.54
N LYS A 146 -12.71 -5.82 0.77
CA LYS A 146 -13.87 -6.42 0.12
C LYS A 146 -14.25 -7.71 0.81
N VAL A 147 -15.55 -7.93 0.97
CA VAL A 147 -16.09 -9.15 1.58
C VAL A 147 -17.15 -9.74 0.65
N GLU A 148 -16.92 -10.98 0.23
CA GLU A 148 -17.81 -11.74 -0.63
C GLU A 148 -18.35 -12.94 0.15
N ARG A 149 -19.67 -13.19 0.08
CA ARG A 149 -20.25 -14.42 0.66
C ARG A 149 -20.11 -15.56 -0.34
N ILE A 150 -19.54 -16.69 0.08
CA ILE A 150 -19.38 -17.86 -0.81
C ILE A 150 -20.63 -18.72 -0.72
N THR A 151 -21.62 -18.48 -1.58
CA THR A 151 -22.82 -19.32 -1.63
C THR A 151 -22.55 -20.66 -2.32
N GLU A 152 -22.45 -21.75 -1.55
CA GLU A 152 -22.39 -23.12 -2.08
C GLU A 152 -23.79 -23.75 -2.27
N SER A 153 -24.84 -23.16 -1.70
CA SER A 153 -26.23 -23.65 -1.76
C SER A 153 -27.24 -22.55 -1.42
N ALA A 154 -28.54 -22.86 -1.40
CA ALA A 154 -29.65 -21.97 -1.03
C ALA A 154 -29.67 -21.56 0.47
N MET A 155 -28.77 -22.11 1.29
CA MET A 155 -28.59 -21.70 2.69
C MET A 155 -27.57 -20.58 2.81
N PRO A 156 -27.73 -19.65 3.78
CA PRO A 156 -26.74 -18.61 4.03
C PRO A 156 -25.37 -19.24 4.30
N SER A 157 -24.39 -18.82 3.50
CA SER A 157 -23.04 -19.35 3.62
C SER A 157 -22.45 -19.05 4.99
N LYS A 158 -21.86 -20.09 5.59
CA LYS A 158 -21.05 -19.96 6.79
C LYS A 158 -19.62 -19.51 6.49
N MET A 159 -19.34 -19.08 5.26
CA MET A 159 -18.02 -18.64 4.82
C MET A 159 -18.10 -17.30 4.08
N LYS A 160 -17.15 -16.43 4.41
CA LYS A 160 -16.91 -15.16 3.73
C LYS A 160 -15.49 -15.15 3.20
N LYS A 161 -15.30 -14.76 1.94
CA LYS A 161 -14.00 -14.42 1.39
C LYS A 161 -13.73 -12.96 1.70
N VAL A 162 -12.66 -12.70 2.43
CA VAL A 162 -12.19 -11.35 2.75
C VAL A 162 -10.97 -11.09 1.89
N THR A 163 -11.02 -10.03 1.09
CA THR A 163 -9.92 -9.58 0.24
C THR A 163 -9.50 -8.20 0.68
N VAL A 164 -8.23 -8.03 1.03
CA VAL A 164 -7.64 -6.73 1.34
C VAL A 164 -6.78 -6.30 0.16
N LEU A 165 -7.08 -5.12 -0.36
CA LEU A 165 -6.44 -4.50 -1.51
C LEU A 165 -5.68 -3.27 -1.03
N VAL A 166 -4.41 -3.15 -1.45
CA VAL A 166 -3.59 -1.97 -1.17
C VAL A 166 -3.17 -1.34 -2.49
N TYR A 167 -3.38 -0.04 -2.56
CA TYR A 167 -3.11 0.80 -3.72
C TYR A 167 -2.04 1.83 -3.37
N ASP A 168 -1.22 2.20 -4.35
CA ASP A 168 -0.34 3.34 -4.26
C ASP A 168 -1.07 4.67 -4.56
N ARG A 169 -0.30 5.76 -4.57
CA ARG A 169 -0.79 7.12 -4.84
C ARG A 169 -1.38 7.28 -6.25
N GLU A 170 -0.92 6.50 -7.21
CA GLU A 170 -1.41 6.53 -8.60
C GLU A 170 -2.67 5.66 -8.79
N GLY A 171 -3.12 4.98 -7.73
CA GLY A 171 -4.26 4.07 -7.77
C GLY A 171 -3.91 2.70 -8.34
N LYS A 172 -2.64 2.38 -8.53
CA LYS A 172 -2.19 1.06 -8.95
C LYS A 172 -2.20 0.13 -7.73
N LYS A 173 -2.79 -1.06 -7.91
CA LYS A 173 -2.80 -2.10 -6.88
C LYS A 173 -1.39 -2.69 -6.74
N ILE A 174 -0.83 -2.57 -5.54
CA ILE A 174 0.55 -3.02 -5.23
C ILE A 174 0.58 -4.25 -4.29
N ALA A 175 -0.51 -4.51 -3.57
CA ALA A 175 -0.69 -5.75 -2.82
C ALA A 175 -2.16 -6.18 -2.80
N GLU A 176 -2.36 -7.50 -2.78
CA GLU A 176 -3.66 -8.15 -2.59
C GLU A 176 -3.47 -9.36 -1.70
N LEU A 177 -4.26 -9.46 -0.64
CA LEU A 177 -4.26 -10.63 0.23
C LEU A 177 -5.71 -11.05 0.48
N ALA A 178 -6.00 -12.33 0.25
CA ALA A 178 -7.33 -12.89 0.47
C ALA A 178 -7.28 -14.03 1.48
N THR A 179 -8.32 -14.14 2.31
CA THR A 179 -8.53 -15.24 3.24
C THR A 179 -9.99 -15.64 3.26
N LEU A 180 -10.27 -16.85 3.74
CA LEU A 180 -11.61 -17.29 4.10
C LEU A 180 -11.81 -17.12 5.61
N ILE A 181 -12.97 -16.59 6.00
CA ILE A 181 -13.42 -16.53 7.38
C ILE A 181 -14.72 -17.32 7.48
N GLY A 182 -14.73 -18.32 8.37
CA GLY A 182 -15.87 -19.19 8.61
C GLY A 182 -16.57 -18.87 9.94
N GLN A 183 -17.86 -19.19 10.02
CA GLN A 183 -18.59 -19.21 11.29
C GLN A 183 -18.22 -20.50 12.03
N HIS A 184 -17.41 -20.38 13.10
CA HIS A 184 -17.15 -21.51 14.01
C HIS A 184 -18.43 -21.88 14.76
N LYS A 185 -18.74 -23.18 14.80
CA LYS A 185 -19.86 -23.75 15.57
C LYS A 185 -19.59 -23.72 17.06
#